data_AF-A0A852VRL2-F1
#
_entry.id   AF-A0A852VRL2-F1
#
_cell.length_a   1.000
_cell.length_b   1.000
_cell.length_c   1.000
_cell.angle_alpha   90.00
_cell.angle_beta   90.00
_cell.angle_gamma   90.00
#
_symmetry.space_group_name_H-M   'P 1'
#
loop_
_entity.id
_entity.type
_entity.pdbx_description
1 polymer ?
#
loop_
_entity_poly.entity_id
_entity_poly.type
_entity_poly.pdbx_seq_one_letter_code
_entity_poly.pdbx_strand_id
1 'polypeptide(L)'
;MGRFLASYLAGIVVVVGGWFGWTSADRVDEAVSASADLVVPRPSGDAHSQDRAVSPAPSDPDRTLSTVGTEPSPLCRIRTPSSAPGMNRVMTRLDDQPTLRGGDHGGSVKLADGRRMLFYGDTIRDPTTVSPFMVRNSVLVLDHGCLRPMDGQDGEAVIPDDPDDTGYWPMSMRAVQVPGGTRVQVITNRVRAVGPLEDGTTPDSPDGFRTLGSSLATFEVPTGRTPHFVGQTQLTPDTTDPRVPTWGAAMWEHDGMLYVFGTASNVTKTTAGWSLHVARTRPDELSDTGAWEYWDGSR
;
A
#
# COMPACT_ATOMS: atom_id res chain seq x y z
N MET A 1 4.51 -30.92 17.27
CA MET A 1 3.31 -31.04 16.40
C MET A 1 2.32 -29.88 16.58
N GLY A 2 1.91 -29.52 17.81
CA GLY A 2 0.86 -28.49 18.03
C GLY A 2 1.16 -27.08 17.50
N ARG A 3 2.42 -26.62 17.53
CA ARG A 3 2.81 -25.31 17.00
C ARG A 3 2.70 -25.21 15.47
N PHE A 4 2.98 -26.30 14.75
CA PHE A 4 2.83 -26.37 13.29
C PHE A 4 1.35 -26.33 12.89
N LEU A 5 0.49 -27.02 13.65
CA LEU A 5 -0.95 -27.02 13.41
C LEU A 5 -1.58 -25.63 13.66
N ALA A 6 -1.13 -24.92 14.69
CA ALA A 6 -1.59 -23.56 14.98
C ALA A 6 -1.18 -22.56 13.88
N SER A 7 0.07 -22.59 13.40
CA SER A 7 0.52 -21.74 12.30
C SER A 7 -0.18 -22.09 10.97
N TYR A 8 -0.42 -23.38 10.71
CA TYR A 8 -1.17 -23.83 9.53
C TYR A 8 -2.63 -23.35 9.57
N LEU A 9 -3.29 -23.47 10.72
CA LEU A 9 -4.66 -22.97 10.91
C LEU A 9 -4.74 -21.45 10.81
N ALA A 10 -3.77 -20.71 11.37
CA ALA A 10 -3.69 -19.25 11.22
C ALA A 10 -3.49 -18.84 9.74
N GLY A 11 -2.63 -19.55 9.00
CA GLY A 11 -2.46 -19.34 7.56
C GLY A 11 -3.74 -19.62 6.77
N ILE A 12 -4.48 -20.69 7.10
CA ILE A 12 -5.79 -20.98 6.51
C ILE A 12 -6.78 -19.86 6.84
N VAL A 13 -6.82 -19.35 8.07
CA VAL A 13 -7.72 -18.25 8.45
C VAL A 13 -7.40 -16.96 7.68
N VAL A 14 -6.12 -16.65 7.45
CA VAL A 14 -5.72 -15.49 6.63
C VAL A 14 -6.11 -15.69 5.16
N VAL A 15 -5.86 -16.87 4.59
CA VAL A 15 -6.21 -17.17 3.19
C VAL A 15 -7.72 -17.19 2.99
N VAL A 16 -8.47 -17.82 3.90
CA VAL A 16 -9.94 -17.88 3.86
C VAL A 16 -10.55 -16.52 4.16
N GLY A 17 -9.98 -15.75 5.10
CA GLY A 17 -10.40 -14.39 5.41
C GLY A 17 -10.17 -13.42 4.25
N GLY A 18 -9.01 -13.50 3.60
CA GLY A 18 -8.72 -12.76 2.37
C GLY A 18 -9.63 -13.16 1.21
N TRP A 19 -9.88 -14.46 1.03
CA TRP A 19 -10.83 -14.96 0.03
C TRP A 19 -12.27 -14.51 0.30
N PHE A 20 -12.72 -14.56 1.56
CA PHE A 20 -14.05 -14.13 1.96
C PHE A 20 -14.23 -12.62 1.81
N GLY A 21 -13.25 -11.83 2.27
CA GLY A 21 -13.26 -10.37 2.09
C GLY A 21 -13.25 -9.96 0.62
N TRP A 22 -12.58 -10.74 -0.23
CA TRP A 22 -12.58 -10.50 -1.67
C TRP A 22 -13.89 -10.90 -2.37
N THR A 23 -14.54 -11.98 -1.94
CA THR A 23 -15.77 -12.50 -2.57
C THR A 23 -17.06 -11.94 -1.99
N SER A 24 -17.01 -11.32 -0.81
CA SER A 24 -18.16 -10.78 -0.08
C SER A 24 -17.92 -9.35 0.41
N ALA A 25 -17.19 -8.53 -0.38
CA ALA A 25 -16.78 -7.17 -0.03
C ALA A 25 -17.93 -6.32 0.55
N ASP A 26 -19.11 -6.34 -0.08
CA ASP A 26 -20.28 -5.57 0.37
C ASP A 26 -20.74 -5.93 1.79
N ARG A 27 -20.58 -7.20 2.20
CA ARG A 27 -20.92 -7.66 3.57
C ARG A 27 -19.84 -7.34 4.59
N VAL A 28 -18.58 -7.26 4.14
CA VAL A 28 -17.47 -6.80 4.98
C VAL A 28 -17.63 -5.31 5.24
N ASP A 29 -17.97 -4.51 4.22
CA ASP A 29 -18.23 -3.09 4.37
C ASP A 29 -19.40 -2.83 5.34
N GLU A 30 -20.49 -3.60 5.26
CA GLU A 30 -21.62 -3.52 6.19
C GLU A 30 -21.21 -3.89 7.64
N ALA A 31 -20.45 -4.96 7.83
CA ALA A 31 -20.01 -5.41 9.16
C ALA A 31 -18.98 -4.47 9.81
N VAL A 32 -18.08 -3.89 9.01
CA VAL A 32 -17.08 -2.93 9.47
C VAL A 32 -17.74 -1.58 9.78
N SER A 33 -18.71 -1.14 8.96
CA SER A 33 -19.51 0.08 9.23
C SER A 33 -20.31 -0.04 10.54
N ALA A 34 -21.01 -1.16 10.75
CA ALA A 34 -21.76 -1.40 11.99
C ALA A 34 -20.87 -1.44 13.25
N SER A 35 -19.58 -1.73 13.09
CA SER A 35 -18.61 -1.73 14.18
C SER A 35 -18.06 -0.33 14.48
N ALA A 36 -18.00 0.56 13.49
CA ALA A 36 -17.54 1.94 13.66
C ALA A 36 -18.55 2.83 14.37
N ASP A 37 -19.85 2.56 14.22
CA ASP A 37 -20.93 3.22 14.97
C ASP A 37 -20.77 3.07 16.49
N LEU A 38 -20.00 2.08 16.95
CA LEU A 38 -19.75 1.82 18.37
C LEU A 38 -18.60 2.66 18.97
N VAL A 39 -17.90 3.48 18.16
CA VAL A 39 -16.61 4.11 18.53
C VAL A 39 -16.66 5.66 18.60
N VAL A 40 -17.82 6.31 18.41
CA VAL A 40 -17.87 7.79 18.30
C VAL A 40 -18.45 8.50 19.54
N PRO A 41 -17.65 9.33 20.23
CA PRO A 41 -18.17 10.51 20.96
C PRO A 41 -17.89 11.84 20.23
N ARG A 42 -18.79 12.82 20.45
CA ARG A 42 -18.78 14.21 19.92
C ARG A 42 -17.65 15.07 20.52
N PRO A 43 -17.16 16.10 19.79
CA PRO A 43 -15.99 16.87 20.19
C PRO A 43 -16.31 17.99 21.19
N SER A 44 -15.41 18.18 22.16
CA SER A 44 -15.22 19.42 22.91
C SER A 44 -13.75 19.81 22.81
N GLY A 45 -13.49 21.01 22.30
CA GLY A 45 -12.15 21.49 21.94
C GLY A 45 -11.29 21.94 23.12
N ASP A 46 -9.99 22.03 22.86
CA ASP A 46 -9.24 23.30 22.87
C ASP A 46 -7.82 23.06 22.32
N ALA A 47 -7.33 24.01 21.53
CA ALA A 47 -6.10 23.92 20.74
C ALA A 47 -4.92 24.59 21.44
N HIS A 48 -3.74 23.95 21.41
CA HIS A 48 -2.47 24.63 21.63
C HIS A 48 -1.43 24.21 20.58
N SER A 49 -0.82 25.23 19.97
CA SER A 49 0.19 25.15 18.91
C SER A 49 1.59 24.91 19.48
N GLN A 50 2.46 24.24 18.71
CA GLN A 50 3.76 24.78 18.33
C GLN A 50 4.51 23.99 17.24
N ASP A 51 5.17 24.81 16.41
CA ASP A 51 6.34 24.65 15.55
C ASP A 51 6.38 23.65 14.36
N ARG A 52 6.42 24.29 13.18
CA ARG A 52 6.22 23.78 11.83
C ARG A 52 7.58 23.51 11.17
N ALA A 53 7.91 22.24 10.97
CA ALA A 53 8.90 21.85 9.98
C ALA A 53 8.32 22.04 8.56
N VAL A 54 9.15 22.44 7.61
CA VAL A 54 8.75 22.76 6.23
C VAL A 54 8.33 21.48 5.50
N SER A 55 7.03 21.21 5.44
CA SER A 55 6.41 20.22 4.56
C SER A 55 6.56 20.63 3.09
N PRO A 56 6.70 19.66 2.15
CA PRO A 56 6.43 19.96 0.75
C PRO A 56 4.98 20.46 0.62
N ALA A 57 4.77 21.45 -0.25
CA ALA A 57 3.53 22.22 -0.32
C ALA A 57 2.29 21.30 -0.42
N PRO A 58 1.20 21.61 0.32
CA PRO A 58 -0.05 20.87 0.20
C PRO A 58 -0.49 20.87 -1.27
N SER A 59 -0.68 19.68 -1.83
CA SER A 59 -1.17 19.53 -3.19
C SER A 59 -2.60 20.08 -3.24
N ASP A 60 -2.79 21.22 -3.90
CA ASP A 60 -4.10 21.82 -4.13
C ASP A 60 -5.08 20.76 -4.70
N PRO A 61 -6.15 20.40 -3.98
CA PRO A 61 -7.11 19.39 -4.42
C PRO A 61 -7.91 19.85 -5.65
N ASP A 62 -7.97 21.15 -5.91
CA ASP A 62 -8.69 21.74 -7.04
C ASP A 62 -7.81 21.90 -8.29
N ARG A 63 -6.51 21.59 -8.18
CA ARG A 63 -5.60 21.63 -9.32
C ARG A 63 -5.86 20.48 -10.28
N THR A 64 -6.17 20.82 -11.52
CA THR A 64 -6.26 19.85 -12.62
C THR A 64 -4.94 19.11 -12.83
N LEU A 65 -5.01 17.79 -12.95
CA LEU A 65 -3.83 16.95 -13.17
C LEU A 65 -3.13 17.28 -14.50
N SER A 66 -1.80 17.30 -14.47
CA SER A 66 -0.99 17.49 -15.66
C SER A 66 -1.03 16.25 -16.55
N THR A 67 -1.22 16.44 -17.85
CA THR A 67 -1.07 15.36 -18.84
C THR A 67 0.32 15.30 -19.46
N VAL A 68 1.20 16.26 -19.14
CA VAL A 68 2.56 16.33 -19.68
C VAL A 68 3.35 15.09 -19.24
N GLY A 69 4.01 14.42 -20.19
CA GLY A 69 4.81 13.22 -19.91
C GLY A 69 3.99 11.96 -19.59
N THR A 70 2.67 11.98 -19.79
CA THR A 70 1.82 10.80 -19.63
C THR A 70 1.31 10.32 -20.98
N GLU A 71 1.38 9.03 -21.28
CA GLU A 71 0.91 8.49 -22.56
C GLU A 71 -0.60 8.19 -22.51
N PRO A 72 -1.35 8.37 -23.61
CA PRO A 72 -2.74 7.91 -23.69
C PRO A 72 -2.80 6.40 -23.49
N SER A 73 -3.75 5.93 -22.68
CA SER A 73 -4.01 4.50 -22.57
C SER A 73 -4.77 4.02 -23.81
N PRO A 74 -4.32 2.93 -24.47
CA PRO A 74 -5.03 2.38 -25.61
C PRO A 74 -6.38 1.82 -25.16
N LEU A 75 -7.37 1.90 -26.05
CA LEU A 75 -8.71 1.38 -25.76
C LEU A 75 -8.68 -0.14 -25.55
N CYS A 76 -9.13 -0.61 -24.39
CA CYS A 76 -9.35 -2.03 -24.18
C CYS A 76 -10.72 -2.50 -24.69
N ARG A 77 -10.73 -3.58 -25.49
CA ARG A 77 -11.97 -4.24 -25.97
C ARG A 77 -12.32 -5.51 -25.20
N ILE A 78 -11.43 -5.96 -24.32
CA ILE A 78 -11.61 -7.17 -23.51
C ILE A 78 -12.45 -6.78 -22.30
N ARG A 79 -13.51 -7.54 -22.00
CA ARG A 79 -14.39 -7.25 -20.86
C ARG A 79 -13.66 -7.37 -19.53
N THR A 80 -14.09 -6.56 -18.55
CA THR A 80 -13.60 -6.66 -17.17
C THR A 80 -13.85 -8.05 -16.60
N PRO A 81 -12.84 -8.70 -15.99
CA PRO A 81 -13.04 -9.95 -15.29
C PRO A 81 -13.95 -9.73 -14.07
N SER A 82 -14.98 -10.56 -13.94
CA SER A 82 -15.96 -10.50 -12.83
C SER A 82 -15.89 -11.71 -11.89
N SER A 83 -14.84 -12.53 -12.01
CA SER A 83 -14.65 -13.75 -11.21
C SER A 83 -13.17 -14.06 -11.04
N ALA A 84 -12.82 -14.82 -10.00
CA ALA A 84 -11.44 -15.26 -9.77
C ALA A 84 -10.85 -16.02 -10.97
N PRO A 85 -11.54 -16.98 -11.62
CA PRO A 85 -11.01 -17.60 -12.84
C PRO A 85 -10.83 -16.62 -14.00
N GLY A 86 -11.70 -15.60 -14.10
CA GLY A 86 -11.53 -14.52 -15.06
C GLY A 86 -10.28 -13.70 -14.80
N MET A 87 -10.02 -13.38 -13.53
CA MET A 87 -8.80 -12.67 -13.12
C MET A 87 -7.55 -13.53 -13.38
N ASN A 88 -7.58 -14.82 -13.08
CA ASN A 88 -6.46 -15.72 -13.36
C ASN A 88 -6.09 -15.73 -14.85
N ARG A 89 -7.08 -15.81 -15.75
CA ARG A 89 -6.83 -15.71 -17.21
C ARG A 89 -6.28 -14.35 -17.64
N VAL A 90 -6.65 -13.29 -16.94
CA VAL A 90 -6.10 -11.96 -17.18
C VAL A 90 -4.62 -11.96 -16.79
N MET A 91 -4.29 -12.49 -15.60
CA MET A 91 -2.95 -12.52 -15.03
C MET A 91 -1.97 -13.49 -15.70
N THR A 92 -2.45 -14.56 -16.35
CA THR A 92 -1.55 -15.43 -17.16
C THR A 92 -0.88 -14.70 -18.32
N ARG A 93 -1.35 -13.51 -18.70
CA ARG A 93 -0.68 -12.67 -19.72
C ARG A 93 0.45 -11.82 -19.18
N LEU A 94 0.71 -11.86 -17.86
CA LEU A 94 1.92 -11.28 -17.30
C LEU A 94 3.18 -11.99 -17.82
N ASP A 95 3.06 -13.25 -18.25
CA ASP A 95 4.11 -13.98 -18.96
C ASP A 95 4.49 -13.38 -20.33
N ASP A 96 3.84 -12.31 -20.77
CA ASP A 96 4.24 -11.55 -21.95
C ASP A 96 4.84 -10.18 -21.59
N GLN A 97 4.97 -9.85 -20.29
CA GLN A 97 5.40 -8.54 -19.80
C GLN A 97 6.81 -8.63 -19.20
N PRO A 98 7.84 -8.06 -19.82
CA PRO A 98 9.22 -8.18 -19.33
C PRO A 98 9.41 -7.53 -17.95
N THR A 99 8.75 -6.40 -17.69
CA THR A 99 8.92 -5.60 -16.46
C THR A 99 8.09 -6.06 -15.27
N LEU A 100 7.16 -7.02 -15.44
CA LEU A 100 6.32 -7.57 -14.36
C LEU A 100 5.84 -8.98 -14.73
N ARG A 101 6.53 -10.00 -14.23
CA ARG A 101 6.18 -11.43 -14.40
C ARG A 101 5.47 -12.03 -13.20
N GLY A 102 5.66 -11.45 -12.03
CA GLY A 102 4.99 -11.82 -10.79
C GLY A 102 5.34 -10.85 -9.68
N GLY A 103 4.54 -10.81 -8.62
CA GLY A 103 4.83 -9.97 -7.46
C GLY A 103 3.98 -10.37 -6.26
N ASP A 104 4.36 -9.88 -5.08
CA ASP A 104 3.64 -10.11 -3.83
C ASP A 104 2.70 -8.95 -3.44
N HIS A 105 2.01 -9.13 -2.30
CA HIS A 105 0.98 -8.22 -1.75
C HIS A 105 -0.30 -8.08 -2.58
N GLY A 106 -0.23 -7.45 -3.76
CA GLY A 106 -1.35 -7.39 -4.71
C GLY A 106 -2.55 -6.56 -4.28
N GLY A 107 -2.34 -5.38 -3.71
CA GLY A 107 -3.41 -4.43 -3.39
C GLY A 107 -3.98 -3.76 -4.64
N SER A 108 -5.23 -3.30 -4.62
CA SER A 108 -5.78 -2.51 -5.74
C SER A 108 -6.64 -1.32 -5.34
N VAL A 109 -6.71 -0.31 -6.22
CA VAL A 109 -7.59 0.85 -6.08
C VAL A 109 -8.31 1.14 -7.41
N LYS A 110 -9.59 1.51 -7.32
CA LYS A 110 -10.39 1.92 -8.49
C LYS A 110 -10.11 3.39 -8.81
N LEU A 111 -9.95 3.69 -10.09
CA LEU A 111 -9.74 5.04 -10.61
C LEU A 111 -11.07 5.68 -11.02
N ALA A 112 -11.11 7.01 -11.09
CA ALA A 112 -12.30 7.77 -11.47
C ALA A 112 -12.81 7.43 -12.89
N ASP A 113 -11.93 6.99 -13.78
CA ASP A 113 -12.26 6.58 -15.15
C ASP A 113 -12.62 5.09 -15.30
N GLY A 114 -12.80 4.38 -14.19
CA GLY A 114 -13.23 2.98 -14.16
C GLY A 114 -12.11 1.95 -14.30
N ARG A 115 -10.88 2.38 -14.63
CA ARG A 115 -9.70 1.52 -14.58
C ARG A 115 -9.33 1.18 -13.13
N ARG A 116 -8.43 0.22 -12.96
CA ARG A 116 -7.91 -0.18 -11.65
C ARG A 116 -6.39 -0.14 -11.67
N MET A 117 -5.78 0.44 -10.64
CA MET A 117 -4.34 0.30 -10.38
C MET A 117 -4.15 -0.82 -9.36
N LEU A 118 -3.22 -1.71 -9.65
CA LEU A 118 -2.78 -2.77 -8.76
C LEU A 118 -1.32 -2.49 -8.38
N PHE A 119 -1.02 -2.59 -7.09
CA PHE A 119 0.30 -2.36 -6.52
C PHE A 119 0.84 -3.69 -5.99
N TYR A 120 2.10 -3.97 -6.32
CA TYR A 120 2.81 -5.14 -5.88
C TYR A 120 4.08 -4.70 -5.14
N GLY A 121 4.49 -5.49 -4.14
CA GLY A 121 5.80 -5.36 -3.52
C GLY A 121 6.87 -6.00 -4.40
N ASP A 122 7.71 -6.85 -3.81
CA ASP A 122 8.82 -7.49 -4.51
C ASP A 122 8.31 -8.13 -5.81
N THR A 123 8.81 -7.61 -6.93
CA THR A 123 8.32 -7.90 -8.27
C THR A 123 9.40 -8.59 -9.09
N ILE A 124 9.11 -9.79 -9.57
CA ILE A 124 9.95 -10.58 -10.47
C ILE A 124 9.78 -10.08 -11.89
N ARG A 125 10.91 -9.95 -12.59
CA ARG A 125 11.00 -9.48 -13.98
C ARG A 125 11.75 -10.49 -14.83
N ASP A 126 11.68 -10.33 -16.14
CA ASP A 126 12.42 -11.19 -17.06
C ASP A 126 13.93 -10.86 -16.98
N PRO A 127 14.77 -11.76 -16.42
CA PRO A 127 16.20 -11.48 -16.22
C PRO A 127 17.00 -11.40 -17.53
N THR A 128 16.40 -11.82 -18.65
CA THR A 128 17.07 -11.82 -19.96
C THR A 128 16.87 -10.50 -20.71
N THR A 129 15.82 -9.76 -20.39
CA THR A 129 15.43 -8.53 -21.12
C THR A 129 15.49 -7.27 -20.26
N VAL A 130 15.39 -7.40 -18.93
CA VAL A 130 15.43 -6.29 -17.98
C VAL A 130 16.29 -6.61 -16.76
N SER A 131 16.92 -5.57 -16.21
CA SER A 131 17.76 -5.63 -15.01
C SER A 131 17.41 -4.48 -14.08
N PRO A 132 17.46 -4.65 -12.74
CA PRO A 132 17.67 -5.92 -12.01
C PRO A 132 16.54 -6.96 -12.19
N PHE A 133 16.80 -8.23 -11.85
CA PHE A 133 15.78 -9.29 -11.91
C PHE A 133 14.55 -9.01 -11.02
N MET A 134 14.77 -8.35 -9.88
CA MET A 134 13.72 -8.03 -8.91
C MET A 134 13.77 -6.55 -8.54
N VAL A 135 12.59 -5.93 -8.36
CA VAL A 135 12.44 -4.56 -7.83
C VAL A 135 11.46 -4.57 -6.67
N ARG A 136 11.56 -3.56 -5.79
CA ARG A 136 10.81 -3.49 -4.53
C ARG A 136 9.33 -3.23 -4.67
N ASN A 137 8.92 -2.63 -5.78
CA ASN A 137 7.52 -2.41 -6.05
C ASN A 137 7.27 -2.26 -7.55
N SER A 138 6.06 -2.58 -7.95
CA SER A 138 5.57 -2.34 -9.30
C SER A 138 4.09 -1.98 -9.30
N VAL A 139 3.66 -1.39 -10.42
CA VAL A 139 2.25 -1.04 -10.65
C VAL A 139 1.78 -1.64 -11.95
N LEU A 140 0.56 -2.17 -11.91
CA LEU A 140 -0.17 -2.69 -13.06
C LEU A 140 -1.46 -1.91 -13.21
N VAL A 141 -1.71 -1.38 -14.41
CA VAL A 141 -3.00 -0.79 -14.76
C VAL A 141 -3.85 -1.86 -15.45
N LEU A 142 -4.99 -2.16 -14.85
CA LEU A 142 -6.04 -2.98 -15.44
C LEU A 142 -7.11 -2.05 -16.02
N ASP A 143 -7.18 -1.98 -17.34
CA ASP A 143 -8.30 -1.37 -18.06
C ASP A 143 -9.18 -2.48 -18.60
N HIS A 144 -10.37 -2.65 -18.03
CA HIS A 144 -11.23 -3.80 -18.26
C HIS A 144 -10.47 -5.14 -18.15
N GLY A 145 -10.25 -5.82 -19.27
CA GLY A 145 -9.47 -7.06 -19.35
C GLY A 145 -8.11 -6.87 -20.00
N CYS A 146 -7.56 -5.66 -20.10
CA CYS A 146 -6.22 -5.39 -20.62
C CYS A 146 -5.29 -4.97 -19.49
N LEU A 147 -4.07 -5.51 -19.51
CA LEU A 147 -3.05 -5.28 -18.50
C LEU A 147 -1.93 -4.43 -19.09
N ARG A 148 -1.43 -3.47 -18.31
CA ARG A 148 -0.24 -2.71 -18.68
C ARG A 148 0.59 -2.38 -17.45
N PRO A 149 1.81 -2.94 -17.31
CA PRO A 149 2.74 -2.50 -16.30
C PRO A 149 3.04 -1.00 -16.48
N MET A 150 3.27 -0.31 -15.37
CA MET A 150 3.85 1.02 -15.38
C MET A 150 5.37 0.88 -15.36
N ASP A 151 6.03 1.65 -16.21
CA ASP A 151 7.49 1.72 -16.19
C ASP A 151 7.94 2.60 -15.02
N GLY A 152 8.90 2.09 -14.25
CA GLY A 152 9.66 2.92 -13.31
C GLY A 152 10.69 3.76 -14.06
N GLN A 153 11.17 4.81 -13.40
CA GLN A 153 12.23 5.65 -13.98
C GLN A 153 13.48 4.80 -14.24
N ASP A 154 14.07 4.93 -15.43
CA ASP A 154 15.29 4.21 -15.84
C ASP A 154 15.22 2.68 -15.69
N GLY A 155 14.01 2.11 -15.67
CA GLY A 155 13.80 0.68 -15.49
C GLY A 155 13.88 0.22 -14.03
N GLU A 156 13.80 1.13 -13.06
CA GLU A 156 13.77 0.81 -11.62
C GLU A 156 12.33 0.52 -11.12
N ALA A 157 12.17 0.40 -9.80
CA ALA A 157 10.87 0.36 -9.14
C ALA A 157 10.02 1.61 -9.47
N VAL A 158 8.69 1.49 -9.42
CA VAL A 158 7.80 2.64 -9.74
C VAL A 158 7.77 3.70 -8.64
N ILE A 159 8.06 3.30 -7.40
CA ILE A 159 8.49 4.16 -6.29
C ILE A 159 9.99 3.91 -6.15
N PRO A 160 10.84 4.87 -6.56
CA PRO A 160 12.30 4.68 -6.53
C PRO A 160 12.82 4.44 -5.11
N ASP A 161 13.84 3.59 -4.99
CA ASP A 161 14.54 3.34 -3.73
C ASP A 161 15.41 4.55 -3.34
N ASP A 162 15.63 4.74 -2.04
CA ASP A 162 16.54 5.77 -1.52
C ASP A 162 18.02 5.41 -1.84
N PRO A 163 18.95 6.37 -1.87
CA PRO A 163 20.38 6.12 -2.10
C PRO A 163 21.05 5.17 -1.08
N ASP A 164 20.41 4.92 0.05
CA ASP A 164 20.88 4.00 1.10
C ASP A 164 20.24 2.60 1.02
N ASP A 165 19.71 2.24 -0.16
CA ASP A 165 19.06 0.95 -0.46
C ASP A 165 17.77 0.73 0.36
N THR A 166 17.11 1.82 0.77
CA THR A 166 15.77 1.74 1.36
C THR A 166 14.72 1.69 0.25
N GLY A 167 14.06 0.55 0.12
CA GLY A 167 12.94 0.37 -0.76
C GLY A 167 11.58 0.54 -0.10
N TYR A 168 10.54 0.44 -0.93
CA TYR A 168 9.17 0.76 -0.54
C TYR A 168 8.20 -0.35 -0.92
N TRP A 169 7.65 -1.05 0.08
CA TRP A 169 6.59 -2.03 -0.13
C TRP A 169 5.22 -1.38 0.03
N PRO A 170 4.35 -1.39 -0.99
CA PRO A 170 3.00 -0.84 -0.88
C PRO A 170 2.17 -1.65 0.11
N MET A 171 1.46 -0.95 1.01
CA MET A 171 0.64 -1.60 2.05
C MET A 171 -0.84 -1.33 1.82
N SER A 172 -1.25 -0.06 1.81
CA SER A 172 -2.63 0.34 1.60
C SER A 172 -2.72 1.57 0.71
N MET A 173 -3.86 1.71 0.02
CA MET A 173 -4.04 2.73 -1.02
C MET A 173 -5.41 3.35 -0.93
N ARG A 174 -5.48 4.63 -1.26
CA ARG A 174 -6.73 5.38 -1.44
C ARG A 174 -6.71 6.14 -2.76
N ALA A 175 -7.89 6.34 -3.35
CA ALA A 175 -8.06 7.14 -4.55
C ALA A 175 -8.86 8.40 -4.22
N VAL A 176 -8.30 9.54 -4.57
CA VAL A 176 -8.96 10.85 -4.48
C VAL A 176 -9.31 11.29 -5.88
N GLN A 177 -10.60 11.40 -6.17
CA GLN A 177 -11.02 12.03 -7.41
C GLN A 177 -10.70 13.53 -7.36
N VAL A 178 -10.02 14.01 -8.39
CA VAL A 178 -9.61 15.41 -8.53
C VAL A 178 -9.92 15.87 -9.96
N PRO A 179 -9.97 17.18 -10.24
CA PRO A 179 -10.19 17.66 -11.60
C PRO A 179 -9.20 17.03 -12.60
N GLY A 180 -9.73 16.43 -13.66
CA GLY A 180 -8.94 15.77 -14.71
C GLY A 180 -8.50 14.32 -14.43
N GLY A 181 -8.74 13.74 -13.24
CA GLY A 181 -8.41 12.33 -13.01
C GLY A 181 -8.47 11.86 -11.56
N THR A 182 -7.44 11.11 -11.15
CA THR A 182 -7.35 10.53 -9.79
C THR A 182 -5.96 10.75 -9.22
N ARG A 183 -5.89 11.23 -7.97
CA ARG A 183 -4.68 11.18 -7.16
C ARG A 183 -4.74 9.92 -6.30
N VAL A 184 -3.74 9.05 -6.43
CA VAL A 184 -3.64 7.83 -5.65
C VAL A 184 -2.58 8.03 -4.58
N GLN A 185 -2.95 7.81 -3.33
CA GLN A 185 -2.05 7.88 -2.19
C GLN A 185 -1.85 6.48 -1.63
N VAL A 186 -0.59 6.11 -1.42
CA VAL A 186 -0.18 4.76 -1.02
C VAL A 186 0.68 4.87 0.22
N ILE A 187 0.25 4.29 1.33
CA ILE A 187 1.17 4.09 2.46
C ILE A 187 2.05 2.88 2.13
N THR A 188 3.35 3.07 2.24
CA THR A 188 4.38 2.06 2.01
C THR A 188 5.14 1.76 3.29
N ASN A 189 5.57 0.51 3.45
CA ASN A 189 6.61 0.15 4.40
C ASN A 189 7.98 0.51 3.82
N ARG A 190 8.79 1.20 4.61
CA ARG A 190 10.22 1.42 4.35
C ARG A 190 10.98 0.15 4.69
N VAL A 191 11.71 -0.41 3.73
CA VAL A 191 12.44 -1.67 3.91
C VAL A 191 13.87 -1.54 3.45
N ARG A 192 14.79 -2.07 4.25
CA ARG A 192 16.22 -2.14 3.88
C ARG A 192 16.67 -3.58 3.84
N ALA A 193 17.41 -3.95 2.80
CA ALA A 193 18.08 -5.23 2.76
C ALA A 193 19.09 -5.31 3.92
N VAL A 194 19.04 -6.41 4.66
CA VAL A 194 20.09 -6.75 5.62
C VAL A 194 20.80 -7.97 5.07
N GLY A 195 22.10 -7.83 4.80
CA GLY A 195 22.95 -8.98 4.52
C GLY A 195 22.99 -9.94 5.72
N PRO A 196 23.65 -11.10 5.58
CA PRO A 196 23.79 -12.05 6.69
C PRO A 196 24.30 -11.34 7.95
N LEU A 197 23.60 -11.53 9.08
CA LEU A 197 23.95 -10.93 10.36
C LEU A 197 25.31 -11.47 10.81
N GLU A 198 26.29 -10.60 11.05
CA GLU A 198 27.68 -10.97 11.40
C GLU A 198 27.82 -11.78 12.71
N ASP A 199 26.78 -11.91 13.54
CA ASP A 199 26.87 -12.56 14.84
C ASP A 199 26.52 -14.06 14.87
N GLY A 200 26.03 -14.64 13.75
CA GLY A 200 25.76 -16.08 13.65
C GLY A 200 24.75 -16.65 14.66
N THR A 201 23.99 -15.81 15.37
CA THR A 201 23.04 -16.25 16.42
C THR A 201 21.58 -16.36 15.97
N THR A 202 21.29 -15.90 14.76
CA THR A 202 19.99 -16.08 14.08
C THR A 202 20.19 -16.91 12.82
N PRO A 203 19.27 -17.83 12.46
CA PRO A 203 19.40 -18.58 11.22
C PRO A 203 19.58 -17.59 10.07
N ASP A 204 20.69 -17.73 9.34
CA ASP A 204 21.03 -16.90 8.19
C ASP A 204 19.82 -16.79 7.26
N SER A 205 19.21 -15.61 7.16
CA SER A 205 18.42 -15.26 5.98
C SER A 205 19.33 -14.43 5.10
N PRO A 206 20.04 -15.03 4.12
CA PRO A 206 20.87 -14.27 3.18
C PRO A 206 20.09 -13.18 2.42
N ASP A 207 18.75 -13.25 2.45
CA ASP A 207 17.79 -12.33 1.83
C ASP A 207 16.93 -11.59 2.88
N GLY A 208 17.50 -11.27 4.05
CA GLY A 208 16.76 -10.64 5.14
C GLY A 208 16.34 -9.21 4.82
N PHE A 209 15.16 -8.81 5.30
CA PHE A 209 14.70 -7.42 5.25
C PHE A 209 14.44 -6.88 6.63
N ARG A 210 14.73 -5.58 6.80
CA ARG A 210 14.35 -4.84 7.98
C ARG A 210 13.33 -3.77 7.60
N THR A 211 12.13 -3.87 8.16
CA THR A 211 11.14 -2.80 8.15
C THR A 211 11.60 -1.69 9.08
N LEU A 212 11.56 -0.45 8.60
CA LEU A 212 12.05 0.73 9.32
C LEU A 212 10.92 1.65 9.78
N GLY A 213 9.81 1.70 9.03
CA GLY A 213 8.71 2.62 9.28
C GLY A 213 7.80 2.76 8.07
N SER A 214 7.03 3.84 8.02
CA SER A 214 6.05 4.09 6.97
C SER A 214 6.35 5.36 6.18
N SER A 215 6.04 5.35 4.89
CA SER A 215 6.06 6.49 3.98
C SER A 215 4.72 6.61 3.25
N LEU A 216 4.44 7.78 2.68
CA LEU A 216 3.29 8.05 1.83
C LEU A 216 3.79 8.39 0.42
N ALA A 217 3.55 7.51 -0.55
CA ALA A 217 3.78 7.75 -1.96
C ALA A 217 2.53 8.32 -2.63
N THR A 218 2.70 9.26 -3.55
CA THR A 218 1.62 9.87 -4.32
C THR A 218 1.82 9.63 -5.82
N PHE A 219 0.76 9.18 -6.47
CA PHE A 219 0.66 9.04 -7.92
C PHE A 219 -0.45 9.94 -8.46
N GLU A 220 -0.24 10.47 -9.65
CA GLU A 220 -1.27 11.18 -10.40
C GLU A 220 -1.64 10.39 -11.65
N VAL A 221 -2.95 10.26 -11.87
CA VAL A 221 -3.53 9.46 -12.94
C VAL A 221 -4.50 10.33 -13.72
N PRO A 222 -4.02 11.03 -14.77
CA PRO A 222 -4.91 11.75 -15.65
C PRO A 222 -5.87 10.76 -16.35
N THR A 223 -7.11 11.19 -16.55
CA THR A 223 -8.18 10.39 -17.15
C THR A 223 -7.73 9.78 -18.48
N GLY A 224 -7.81 8.46 -18.60
CA GLY A 224 -7.43 7.74 -19.81
C GLY A 224 -5.94 7.79 -20.15
N ARG A 225 -5.05 8.19 -19.22
CA ARG A 225 -3.59 8.25 -19.44
C ARG A 225 -2.82 7.39 -18.45
N THR A 226 -1.53 7.19 -18.71
CA THR A 226 -0.64 6.45 -17.81
C THR A 226 -0.52 7.14 -16.45
N PRO A 227 -0.57 6.39 -15.33
CA PRO A 227 -0.15 6.91 -14.04
C PRO A 227 1.30 7.38 -14.09
N HIS A 228 1.64 8.34 -13.24
CA HIS A 228 3.03 8.69 -12.96
C HIS A 228 3.22 8.95 -11.46
N PHE A 229 4.43 8.67 -10.97
CA PHE A 229 4.83 8.94 -9.59
C PHE A 229 5.12 10.44 -9.44
N VAL A 230 4.58 11.04 -8.37
CA VAL A 230 4.75 12.48 -8.07
C VAL A 230 5.82 12.68 -7.01
N GLY A 231 5.81 11.83 -5.99
CA GLY A 231 6.74 11.95 -4.89
C GLY A 231 6.29 11.17 -3.67
N GLN A 232 7.10 11.30 -2.63
CA GLN A 232 6.97 10.57 -1.39
C GLN A 232 7.20 11.49 -0.19
N THR A 233 6.54 11.20 0.92
CA THR A 233 6.81 11.83 2.23
C THR A 233 6.95 10.75 3.30
N GLN A 234 7.97 10.83 4.14
CA GLN A 234 8.14 9.92 5.27
C GLN A 234 7.08 10.24 6.34
N LEU A 235 6.35 9.22 6.82
CA LEU A 235 5.31 9.38 7.85
C LEU A 235 5.86 9.18 9.26
N THR A 236 6.75 8.19 9.43
CA THR A 236 7.37 7.88 10.72
C THR A 236 8.90 7.87 10.60
N PRO A 237 9.63 8.26 11.65
CA PRO A 237 11.06 8.05 11.72
C PRO A 237 11.42 6.57 11.55
N ASP A 238 12.62 6.31 11.01
CA ASP A 238 13.14 4.95 10.91
C ASP A 238 13.46 4.41 12.31
N THR A 239 12.99 3.20 12.60
CA THR A 239 13.25 2.47 13.84
C THR A 239 13.31 0.98 13.58
N THR A 240 14.14 0.28 14.35
CA THR A 240 14.25 -1.18 14.31
C THR A 240 13.51 -1.85 15.47
N ASP A 241 12.92 -1.05 16.37
CA ASP A 241 12.19 -1.54 17.52
C ASP A 241 10.83 -2.11 17.07
N PRO A 242 10.64 -3.45 17.15
CA PRO A 242 9.41 -4.07 16.67
C PRO A 242 8.16 -3.66 17.47
N ARG A 243 8.34 -3.02 18.64
CA ARG A 243 7.25 -2.56 19.50
C ARG A 243 6.66 -1.24 19.00
N VAL A 244 7.34 -0.52 18.12
CA VAL A 244 6.81 0.68 17.49
C VAL A 244 5.90 0.27 16.33
N PRO A 245 4.64 0.75 16.28
CA PRO A 245 3.74 0.41 15.19
C PRO A 245 4.28 0.86 13.83
N THR A 246 4.28 -0.06 12.86
CA THR A 246 4.37 0.29 11.45
C THR A 246 2.96 0.57 10.95
N TRP A 247 2.73 1.80 10.47
CA TRP A 247 1.39 2.30 10.11
C TRP A 247 1.05 2.07 8.64
N GLY A 248 -0.25 1.98 8.35
CA GLY A 248 -0.79 1.88 6.99
C GLY A 248 -0.87 0.46 6.44
N ALA A 249 -0.85 -0.56 7.30
CA ALA A 249 -1.16 -1.94 6.92
C ALA A 249 -2.56 -2.04 6.25
N ALA A 250 -3.49 -1.19 6.68
CA ALA A 250 -4.76 -0.93 6.01
C ALA A 250 -5.17 0.54 6.20
N MET A 251 -6.00 1.02 5.28
CA MET A 251 -6.69 2.31 5.37
C MET A 251 -8.18 2.09 5.15
N TRP A 252 -9.01 2.86 5.83
CA TRP A 252 -10.46 2.82 5.66
C TRP A 252 -11.05 4.21 5.80
N GLU A 253 -11.81 4.65 4.80
CA GLU A 253 -12.55 5.92 4.86
C GLU A 253 -13.98 5.67 5.33
N HIS A 254 -14.38 6.39 6.36
CA HIS A 254 -15.72 6.29 6.93
C HIS A 254 -16.10 7.61 7.61
N ASP A 255 -17.30 8.12 7.32
CA ASP A 255 -17.87 9.36 7.89
C ASP A 255 -16.93 10.58 7.85
N GLY A 256 -16.27 10.77 6.70
CA GLY A 256 -15.36 11.90 6.47
C GLY A 256 -14.01 11.80 7.17
N MET A 257 -13.76 10.71 7.90
CA MET A 257 -12.49 10.40 8.54
C MET A 257 -11.77 9.28 7.78
N LEU A 258 -10.44 9.33 7.83
CA LEU A 258 -9.57 8.28 7.35
C LEU A 258 -8.98 7.54 8.55
N TYR A 259 -9.31 6.26 8.69
CA TYR A 259 -8.73 5.35 9.65
C TYR A 259 -7.48 4.70 9.07
N VAL A 260 -6.39 4.74 9.82
CA VAL A 260 -5.10 4.15 9.45
C VAL A 260 -4.74 3.07 10.47
N PHE A 261 -4.60 1.84 10.00
CA PHE A 261 -4.29 0.70 10.85
C PHE A 261 -2.79 0.41 10.82
N GLY A 262 -2.22 0.14 11.99
CA GLY A 262 -0.82 -0.22 12.16
C GLY A 262 -0.67 -1.53 12.91
N THR A 263 0.49 -2.16 12.77
CA THR A 263 0.84 -3.36 13.52
C THR A 263 2.17 -3.19 14.23
N ALA A 264 2.27 -3.72 15.45
CA ALA A 264 3.51 -3.82 16.21
C ALA A 264 3.65 -5.24 16.75
N SER A 265 4.88 -5.67 17.03
CA SER A 265 5.18 -6.97 17.62
C SER A 265 6.01 -6.83 18.90
N ASN A 266 6.14 -7.93 19.64
CA ASN A 266 7.10 -8.01 20.74
C ASN A 266 8.54 -8.12 20.21
N VAL A 267 9.53 -7.95 21.11
CA VAL A 267 10.97 -7.99 20.76
C VAL A 267 11.34 -9.29 20.02
N THR A 268 10.68 -10.40 20.36
CA THR A 268 10.93 -11.73 19.78
C THR A 268 10.17 -12.02 18.48
N LYS A 269 9.33 -11.09 18.01
CA LYS A 269 8.47 -11.23 16.82
C LYS A 269 7.63 -12.51 16.76
N THR A 270 7.19 -13.02 17.91
CA THR A 270 6.36 -14.24 17.97
C THR A 270 4.94 -13.96 17.48
N THR A 271 4.27 -14.93 16.88
CA THR A 271 2.88 -14.78 16.39
C THR A 271 1.88 -14.39 17.47
N ALA A 272 2.10 -14.78 18.74
CA ALA A 272 1.27 -14.39 19.88
C ALA A 272 1.54 -12.95 20.40
N GLY A 273 2.52 -12.24 19.84
CA GLY A 273 2.98 -10.93 20.32
C GLY A 273 2.59 -9.75 19.43
N TRP A 274 1.73 -9.95 18.44
CA TRP A 274 1.30 -8.87 17.55
C TRP A 274 0.12 -8.10 18.15
N SER A 275 0.18 -6.78 17.98
CA SER A 275 -0.87 -5.85 18.38
C SER A 275 -1.34 -5.06 17.17
N LEU A 276 -2.66 -4.85 17.09
CA LEU A 276 -3.29 -3.97 16.12
C LEU A 276 -3.46 -2.58 16.74
N HIS A 277 -3.09 -1.56 15.98
CA HIS A 277 -3.22 -0.16 16.36
C HIS A 277 -4.10 0.54 15.33
N VAL A 278 -4.81 1.58 15.76
CA VAL A 278 -5.63 2.41 14.87
C VAL A 278 -5.42 3.87 15.22
N ALA A 279 -5.29 4.69 14.19
CA ALA A 279 -5.39 6.13 14.26
C ALA A 279 -6.49 6.60 13.30
N ARG A 280 -7.03 7.79 13.52
CA ARG A 280 -7.86 8.48 12.55
C ARG A 280 -7.31 9.87 12.25
N THR A 281 -7.55 10.35 11.04
CA THR A 281 -7.13 11.67 10.59
C THR A 281 -8.12 12.21 9.55
N ARG A 282 -8.08 13.52 9.28
CA ARG A 282 -8.77 14.05 8.11
C ARG A 282 -8.03 13.60 6.85
N PRO A 283 -8.72 13.27 5.74
CA PRO A 283 -8.04 12.76 4.55
C PRO A 283 -6.98 13.71 3.95
N ASP A 284 -7.13 15.02 4.11
CA ASP A 284 -6.17 16.04 3.69
C ASP A 284 -4.93 16.14 4.60
N GLU A 285 -4.99 15.57 5.81
CA GLU A 285 -3.93 15.55 6.81
C GLU A 285 -3.20 14.19 6.88
N LEU A 286 -3.43 13.30 5.92
CA LEU A 286 -2.81 11.97 5.90
C LEU A 286 -1.27 12.02 5.98
N SER A 287 -0.63 13.03 5.39
CA SER A 287 0.83 13.19 5.44
C SER A 287 1.37 13.77 6.74
N ASP A 288 0.51 14.28 7.62
CA ASP A 288 0.90 14.90 8.89
C ASP A 288 0.51 13.97 10.05
N THR A 289 1.45 13.13 10.48
CA THR A 289 1.22 12.21 11.59
C THR A 289 1.01 12.92 12.93
N GLY A 290 1.38 14.20 13.06
CA GLY A 290 1.08 15.02 14.24
C GLY A 290 -0.39 15.42 14.34
N ALA A 291 -1.11 15.40 13.22
CA ALA A 291 -2.55 15.65 13.17
C ALA A 291 -3.40 14.39 13.41
N TRP A 292 -2.77 13.21 13.51
CA TRP A 292 -3.50 11.96 13.71
C TRP A 292 -3.95 11.80 15.16
N GLU A 293 -5.18 11.33 15.34
CA GLU A 293 -5.73 10.93 16.62
C GLU A 293 -5.53 9.42 16.80
N TYR A 294 -4.72 9.03 17.79
CA TYR A 294 -4.40 7.63 18.06
C TYR A 294 -5.35 7.05 19.10
N TRP A 295 -5.92 5.88 18.82
CA TRP A 295 -6.77 5.18 19.79
C TRP A 295 -5.93 4.53 20.89
N ASP A 296 -6.26 4.83 22.13
CA ASP A 296 -5.53 4.35 23.33
C ASP A 296 -6.11 3.05 23.93
N GLY A 297 -7.17 2.51 23.33
CA GLY A 297 -7.86 1.31 23.81
C GLY A 297 -9.05 1.59 24.74
N SER A 298 -9.32 2.86 25.08
CA SER A 298 -10.46 3.26 25.89
C SER A 298 -11.64 3.75 25.03
N ARG A 299 -12.86 3.68 25.59
CA ARG A 299 -14.10 4.08 24.92
C ARG A 299 -14.45 5.52 25.23
#